data_AF-A0A2M7MDK8-F1
#
_entry.id   AF-A0A2M7MDK8-F1
#
_cell.length_a   1.000
_cell.length_b   1.000
_cell.length_c   1.000
_cell.angle_alpha   90.00
_cell.angle_beta   90.00
_cell.angle_gamma   90.00
#
_symmetry.space_group_name_H-M   'P 1'
#
loop_
_entity.id
_entity.type
_entity.pdbx_description
1 polymer ?
#
loop_
_entity_poly.entity_id
_entity_poly.type
_entity_poly.pdbx_seq_one_letter_code
_entity_poly.pdbx_strand_id
1 'polypeptide(L)' 'MPEFVITQSERDLDVLKDIQEFFDCGKLFINKRYDNHKYNLYRFCVRKRSDLTNVIIPFFNQYPLLTKKKS' A
#
# COMPACT_ATOMS: atom_id res chain seq x y z
N MET A 1 5.78 6.99 13.11
CA MET A 1 4.53 7.61 12.60
C MET A 1 3.72 6.51 11.92
N PRO A 2 2.39 6.41 12.12
CA PRO A 2 1.59 5.33 11.53
C PRO A 2 1.61 5.43 10.00
N GLU A 3 1.70 4.29 9.33
CA GLU A 3 1.64 4.20 7.88
C GLU A 3 0.93 2.92 7.44
N PHE A 4 0.14 3.01 6.37
CA PHE A 4 -0.41 1.84 5.68
C PHE A 4 0.37 1.61 4.39
N VAL A 5 0.74 0.36 4.13
CA VAL A 5 1.79 0.01 3.17
C VAL A 5 1.47 -1.29 2.46
N ILE A 6 1.60 -1.27 1.14
CA ILE A 6 1.60 -2.46 0.30
C ILE A 6 2.84 -2.40 -0.60
N THR A 7 3.61 -3.47 -0.63
CA THR A 7 4.84 -3.58 -1.44
C THR A 7 4.66 -4.68 -2.45
N GLN A 8 4.98 -4.42 -3.71
CA GLN A 8 4.95 -5.40 -4.80
C GLN A 8 6.17 -5.28 -5.72
N SER A 9 6.37 -6.28 -6.56
CA SER A 9 7.39 -6.24 -7.61
C SER A 9 7.00 -5.27 -8.73
N GLU A 10 7.98 -4.83 -9.53
CA GLU A 10 7.74 -4.02 -10.74
C GLU A 10 6.75 -4.66 -11.73
N ARG A 11 6.66 -5.99 -11.78
CA ARG A 11 5.74 -6.69 -12.67
C ARG A 11 4.27 -6.50 -12.29
N ASP A 12 4.03 -6.22 -11.01
CA ASP A 12 2.70 -6.07 -10.43
C ASP A 12 2.43 -4.59 -10.08
N LEU A 13 3.14 -3.67 -10.75
CA LEU A 13 2.96 -2.23 -10.54
C LEU A 13 1.53 -1.79 -10.83
N ASP A 14 0.88 -2.38 -11.83
CA ASP A 14 -0.49 -2.02 -12.19
C ASP A 14 -1.47 -2.34 -11.06
N VAL A 15 -1.26 -3.45 -10.32
CA VAL A 15 -2.06 -3.76 -9.12
C VAL A 15 -1.91 -2.66 -8.05
N LEU A 16 -0.72 -2.09 -7.89
CA LEU A 16 -0.52 -0.98 -6.96
C LEU A 16 -1.17 0.32 -7.44
N LYS A 17 -1.26 0.55 -8.75
CA LYS A 17 -2.02 1.68 -9.32
C LYS A 17 -3.52 1.49 -9.10
N ASP A 18 -4.04 0.29 -9.36
CA ASP A 18 -5.46 -0.04 -9.13
C ASP A 18 -5.84 0.18 -7.66
N ILE A 19 -4.96 -0.20 -6.73
CA ILE A 19 -5.16 0.04 -5.29
C ILE A 19 -5.13 1.54 -4.97
N GLN A 20 -4.21 2.28 -5.56
CA GLN A 20 -4.12 3.73 -5.37
C GLN A 20 -5.39 4.44 -5.87
N GLU A 21 -5.88 4.05 -7.05
CA GLU A 21 -7.12 4.56 -7.64
C GLU A 21 -8.34 4.16 -6.80
N PHE A 22 -8.40 2.91 -6.34
CA PHE A 22 -9.49 2.41 -5.48
C PHE A 22 -9.62 3.19 -4.18
N PHE A 23 -8.51 3.47 -3.50
CA PHE A 23 -8.51 4.23 -2.26
C PHE A 23 -8.51 5.75 -2.46
N ASP A 24 -8.32 6.23 -3.70
CA ASP A 24 -8.16 7.64 -4.07
C ASP A 24 -7.21 8.42 -3.12
N CYS A 25 -6.19 7.75 -2.61
CA CYS A 25 -5.22 8.32 -1.67
C CYS A 25 -3.90 7.57 -1.67
N GLY A 26 -2.92 8.06 -0.92
CA GLY A 26 -1.58 7.47 -0.87
C GLY A 26 -0.69 7.82 -2.06
N LYS A 27 0.54 7.31 -2.04
CA LYS A 27 1.54 7.55 -3.09
C LYS A 27 2.33 6.28 -3.39
N LEU A 28 2.73 6.14 -4.64
CA LEU A 28 3.66 5.11 -5.09
C LEU A 28 5.10 5.59 -4.98
N PHE A 29 5.94 4.73 -4.42
CA PHE A 29 7.37 4.94 -4.29
C PHE A 29 8.11 3.78 -4.93
N ILE A 30 9.11 4.09 -5.75
CA ILE A 30 10.05 3.08 -6.24
C ILE A 30 11.14 2.87 -5.20
N ASN A 31 11.36 1.62 -4.82
CA ASN A 31 12.50 1.19 -4.03
C ASN A 31 13.48 0.51 -4.98
N LYS A 32 14.38 1.32 -5.56
CA LYS A 32 15.43 0.84 -6.44
C LYS A 32 16.38 -0.04 -5.65
N ARG A 33 16.48 -1.31 -6.04
CA ARG A 33 17.49 -2.19 -5.49
C ARG A 33 18.74 -2.09 -6.36
N TYR A 34 19.89 -1.96 -5.72
CA TYR A 34 21.20 -1.89 -6.37
C TYR A 34 21.96 -3.23 -6.28
N ASP A 35 21.26 -4.30 -5.90
CA ASP A 35 21.80 -5.67 -5.81
C ASP A 35 21.40 -6.51 -7.05
N ASN A 36 21.77 -7.79 -7.06
CA ASN A 36 21.60 -8.69 -8.20
C ASN A 36 20.13 -9.10 -8.49
N HIS A 37 19.14 -8.35 -7.98
CA HIS A 37 17.72 -8.60 -8.24
C HIS A 37 17.29 -8.02 -9.59
N LYS A 38 16.59 -8.84 -10.37
CA LYS A 38 16.17 -8.54 -11.75
C LYS A 38 15.07 -7.46 -11.87
N TYR A 39 14.39 -7.11 -10.79
CA TYR A 39 13.23 -6.20 -10.80
C TYR A 39 13.23 -5.26 -9.59
N ASN A 40 12.81 -4.01 -9.78
CA ASN A 40 12.62 -3.07 -8.69
C ASN A 40 11.41 -3.48 -7.83
N LEU A 41 11.37 -2.96 -6.59
CA LEU A 41 10.18 -3.02 -5.76
C LEU A 41 9.44 -1.69 -5.81
N TYR A 42 8.13 -1.76 -5.78
CA TYR A 42 7.26 -0.60 -5.65
C TYR A 42 6.46 -0.70 -4.37
N ARG A 43 6.17 0.47 -3.80
CA ARG A 43 5.48 0.60 -2.53
C ARG A 43 4.35 1.61 -2.66
N PHE A 44 3.12 1.14 -2.48
CA PHE A 44 2.00 2.00 -2.14
C PHE A 44 2.07 2.36 -0.66
N CYS A 45 2.03 3.66 -0.34
CA CYS A 45 2.15 4.13 1.04
C CYS A 45 1.20 5.30 1.34
N VAL A 46 0.42 5.14 2.41
CA VAL A 46 -0.45 6.16 2.98
C VAL A 46 0.13 6.59 4.32
N ARG A 47 0.56 7.86 4.40
CA ARG A 47 1.15 8.47 5.61
C ARG A 47 0.37 9.68 6.11
N LYS A 48 -0.50 10.25 5.28
CA LYS A 48 -1.30 11.40 5.65
C LYS A 48 -2.34 10.95 6.68
N ARG A 49 -2.35 11.61 7.84
CA ARG A 49 -3.19 11.20 8.97
C ARG A 49 -4.68 11.23 8.62
N SER A 50 -5.11 12.21 7.83
CA SER A 50 -6.50 12.27 7.33
C SER A 50 -6.89 11.04 6.53
N ASP A 51 -6.00 10.57 5.65
CA ASP A 51 -6.32 9.47 4.74
C ASP A 51 -6.33 8.14 5.50
N LEU A 52 -5.43 7.99 6.47
CA LEU A 52 -5.45 6.85 7.39
C LEU A 52 -6.76 6.79 8.20
N THR A 53 -7.19 7.92 8.76
CA THR A 53 -8.39 7.98 9.63
C THR A 53 -9.70 7.94 8.86
N ASN A 54 -9.75 8.55 7.67
CA ASN A 54 -11.02 8.74 6.94
C ASN A 54 -11.21 7.74 5.80
N VAL A 55 -10.16 7.06 5.34
CA VAL A 55 -10.23 6.11 4.22
C VAL A 55 -9.83 4.71 4.67
N ILE A 56 -8.60 4.56 5.17
CA ILE A 56 -8.02 3.23 5.43
C ILE A 56 -8.68 2.52 6.63
N ILE A 57 -8.79 3.21 7.78
CA ILE A 57 -9.41 2.62 8.97
C ILE A 57 -10.89 2.25 8.72
N PRO A 58 -11.74 3.13 8.14
CA PRO A 58 -13.12 2.78 7.82
C PRO A 58 -13.25 1.56 6.89
N PHE A 59 -12.38 1.44 5.88
CA PHE A 59 -12.37 0.27 5.00
C PHE A 59 -12.15 -1.03 5.78
N PHE A 60 -11.15 -1.10 6.67
CA PHE A 60 -10.88 -2.31 7.44
C PHE A 60 -11.87 -2.54 8.59
N ASN A 61 -12.58 -1.51 9.05
CA ASN A 61 -13.71 -1.68 9.95
C ASN A 61 -14.91 -2.35 9.25
N GLN A 62 -15.18 -1.96 8.00
CA GLN A 62 -16.25 -2.55 7.19
C GLN A 62 -15.86 -3.94 6.64
N TYR A 63 -14.59 -4.12 6.29
CA TYR A 63 -14.04 -5.36 5.74
C TYR A 63 -12.86 -5.84 6.60
N PRO A 64 -13.14 -6.45 7.77
CA PRO A 64 -12.09 -6.93 8.65
C PRO A 64 -11.25 -8.02 7.98
N LEU A 65 -9.93 -7.95 8.14
CA LEU A 65 -9.01 -8.99 7.68
C LEU A 65 -9.42 -10.34 8.28
N LEU A 66 -9.48 -11.42 7.52
CA LEU A 66 -10.03 -12.69 8.03
C LEU A 66 -9.02 -13.54 8.81
N THR A 67 -7.72 -13.26 8.66
CA THR A 67 -6.62 -14.05 9.22
C THR A 67 -6.12 -13.47 10.54
N LYS A 68 -5.11 -14.10 11.15
CA LYS A 68 -4.45 -13.63 12.40
C LYS A 68 -3.92 -12.19 12.34
N LYS A 69 -3.91 -11.57 11.16
CA LYS A 69 -3.53 -10.17 10.93
C LYS A 69 -4.65 -9.16 11.29
N LYS A 70 -5.60 -9.54 12.15
CA LYS A 70 -6.70 -8.67 12.64
C LYS A 70 -6.28 -7.64 13.69
N SER A 71 -5.07 -7.76 14.26
CA SER A 71 -4.64 -7.05 15.47
C SER A 71 -3.14 -6.79 15.44
#